data_AF-A0A1X7HRT0-F1
#
_entry.id   AF-A0A1X7HRT0-F1
#
_cell.length_a   1.000
_cell.length_b   1.000
_cell.length_c   1.000
_cell.angle_alpha   90.00
_cell.angle_beta   90.00
_cell.angle_gamma   90.00
#
_symmetry.space_group_name_H-M   'P 1'
#
loop_
_entity.id
_entity.type
_entity.pdbx_description
1 polymer ?
#
loop_
_entity_poly.entity_id
_entity_poly.type
_entity_poly.pdbx_seq_one_letter_code
_entity_poly.pdbx_strand_id
1 'polypeptide(L)'
;MSGFAAPQPSVLTRLRQRISLRTLALASLALNLFLGAMLVATIRNPPPPPYRPMPDRFVEHVAADLSDADAAVLRAAFEPLRPRYDALSQEYRDAGQRVRALLQAEPVDFDSLRAATSAARAKRRQIGELTEETVLSILPDLSPAGRLRLVGGPGSDKPPHPPKK
;
A
#
# COMPACT_ATOMS: atom_id res chain seq x y z
N MET A 1 60.62 -15.71 -51.85
CA MET A 1 59.63 -16.73 -51.45
C MET A 1 59.22 -16.40 -50.02
N SER A 2 58.13 -15.64 -49.84
CA SER A 2 57.69 -15.18 -48.51
C SER A 2 56.16 -15.16 -48.45
N GLY A 3 55.60 -15.64 -47.34
CA GLY A 3 54.18 -15.55 -46.99
C GLY A 3 53.60 -16.92 -46.63
N PHE A 4 52.78 -17.12 -45.61
CA PHE A 4 52.24 -16.27 -44.54
C PHE A 4 51.93 -17.23 -43.37
N ALA A 5 52.30 -16.86 -42.14
CA ALA A 5 51.91 -17.58 -40.93
C ALA A 5 50.42 -17.34 -40.63
N ALA A 6 49.65 -18.40 -40.37
CA ALA A 6 48.24 -18.30 -39.99
C ALA A 6 48.07 -17.67 -38.59
N PRO A 7 47.10 -16.76 -38.37
CA PRO A 7 46.87 -16.17 -37.06
C PRO A 7 46.18 -17.19 -36.13
N GLN A 8 46.84 -17.50 -35.01
CA GLN A 8 46.27 -18.30 -33.92
C GLN A 8 45.19 -17.51 -33.17
N PRO A 9 43.99 -18.06 -32.92
CA PRO A 9 42.96 -17.38 -32.16
C PRO A 9 43.34 -17.27 -30.67
N SER A 10 43.27 -16.06 -30.14
CA SER A 10 43.73 -15.68 -28.81
C SER A 10 42.93 -16.37 -27.68
N VAL A 11 43.65 -16.75 -26.62
CA VAL A 11 43.17 -17.48 -25.43
C VAL A 11 42.01 -16.76 -24.70
N LEU A 12 41.87 -15.45 -24.91
CA LEU A 12 40.88 -14.57 -24.29
C LEU A 12 39.43 -14.89 -24.69
N THR A 13 39.18 -15.42 -25.88
CA THR A 13 37.82 -15.73 -26.36
C THR A 13 37.19 -16.92 -25.62
N ARG A 14 38.02 -17.90 -25.23
CA ARG A 14 37.55 -19.12 -24.53
C ARG A 14 37.22 -18.87 -23.06
N LEU A 15 37.87 -17.90 -22.43
CA LEU A 15 37.64 -17.57 -21.01
C LEU A 15 36.32 -16.80 -20.82
N ARG A 16 36.00 -15.88 -21.74
CA ARG A 16 34.73 -15.12 -21.77
C ARG A 16 33.50 -16.01 -22.00
N GLN A 17 33.67 -17.15 -22.68
CA GLN A 17 32.59 -18.10 -23.00
C GLN A 17 32.23 -19.06 -21.85
N ARG A 18 33.17 -19.36 -20.94
CA ARG A 18 32.90 -20.24 -19.78
C ARG A 18 32.30 -19.48 -18.59
N ILE A 19 32.60 -18.18 -18.49
CA ILE A 19 32.01 -17.27 -17.51
C ILE A 19 30.63 -16.76 -17.99
N SER A 20 30.23 -16.97 -19.24
CA SER A 20 28.89 -16.57 -19.70
C SER A 20 27.82 -17.62 -19.34
N LEU A 21 28.02 -18.90 -19.66
CA LEU A 21 26.94 -19.90 -19.56
C LEU A 21 26.54 -20.28 -18.14
N ARG A 22 27.50 -20.44 -17.21
CA ARG A 22 27.19 -20.78 -15.81
C ARG A 22 26.44 -19.65 -15.11
N THR A 23 26.86 -18.41 -15.36
CA THR A 23 26.27 -17.21 -14.78
C THR A 23 24.88 -16.94 -15.37
N LEU A 24 24.71 -17.18 -16.67
CA LEU A 24 23.39 -17.20 -17.33
C LEU A 24 22.48 -18.30 -16.76
N ALA A 25 23.00 -19.50 -16.50
CA ALA A 25 22.22 -20.60 -15.91
C ALA A 25 21.78 -20.29 -14.47
N LEU A 26 22.68 -19.73 -13.65
CA LEU A 26 22.35 -19.30 -12.29
C LEU A 26 21.36 -18.13 -12.27
N ALA A 27 21.52 -17.16 -13.17
CA ALA A 27 20.58 -16.05 -13.31
C ALA A 27 19.19 -16.54 -13.76
N SER A 28 19.13 -17.48 -14.71
CA SER A 28 17.89 -18.11 -15.14
C SER A 28 17.23 -18.89 -14.00
N LEU A 29 17.99 -19.66 -13.24
CA LEU A 29 17.47 -20.41 -12.09
C LEU A 29 16.93 -19.47 -11.01
N ALA A 30 17.67 -18.41 -10.66
CA ALA A 30 17.22 -17.40 -9.70
C ALA A 30 15.95 -16.69 -10.17
N LEU A 31 15.86 -16.36 -11.46
CA LEU A 31 14.67 -15.75 -12.03
C LEU A 31 13.46 -16.68 -11.97
N ASN A 32 13.62 -17.97 -12.27
CA ASN A 32 12.54 -18.95 -12.18
C ASN A 32 12.06 -19.14 -10.73
N LEU A 33 12.99 -19.21 -9.76
CA LEU A 33 12.64 -19.29 -8.34
C LEU A 33 11.91 -18.04 -7.87
N PHE A 34 12.35 -16.86 -8.31
CA PHE A 34 11.70 -15.59 -8.02
C PHE A 34 10.27 -15.55 -8.59
N LEU A 35 10.09 -15.94 -9.85
CA LEU A 35 8.78 -15.99 -10.50
C LEU A 35 7.86 -17.03 -9.83
N GLY A 36 8.39 -18.19 -9.45
CA GLY A 36 7.65 -19.21 -8.70
C GLY A 36 7.22 -18.71 -7.32
N ALA A 37 8.12 -18.05 -6.58
CA ALA A 37 7.79 -17.45 -5.28
C ALA A 37 6.75 -16.32 -5.41
N MET A 38 6.87 -15.48 -6.45
CA MET A 38 5.89 -14.43 -6.75
C MET A 38 4.53 -15.02 -7.09
N LEU A 39 4.47 -16.08 -7.88
CA LEU A 39 3.23 -16.78 -8.24
C LEU A 39 2.59 -17.48 -7.03
N VAL A 40 3.40 -18.10 -6.16
CA VAL A 40 2.89 -18.67 -4.90
C VAL A 40 2.36 -17.58 -3.98
N ALA A 41 3.01 -16.41 -3.94
CA ALA A 41 2.54 -15.27 -3.16
C ALA A 41 1.23 -14.68 -3.71
N THR A 42 1.01 -14.67 -5.03
CA THR A 42 -0.26 -14.22 -5.62
C THR A 42 -1.40 -15.23 -5.48
N ILE A 43 -1.10 -16.54 -5.46
CA ILE A 43 -2.11 -17.59 -5.24
C ILE A 43 -2.46 -17.70 -3.75
N ARG A 44 -1.50 -17.49 -2.84
CA ARG A 44 -1.73 -17.42 -1.39
C ARG A 44 -2.22 -16.04 -0.95
N ASN A 45 -3.24 -15.50 -1.62
CA ASN A 45 -3.99 -14.40 -1.04
C ASN A 45 -4.80 -14.97 0.13
N PRO A 46 -4.47 -14.68 1.41
CA PRO A 46 -5.41 -14.94 2.48
C PRO A 46 -6.72 -14.25 2.11
N PRO A 47 -7.90 -14.84 2.45
CA PRO A 47 -9.17 -14.19 2.18
C PRO A 47 -9.07 -12.74 2.70
N PRO A 48 -9.44 -11.74 1.89
CA PRO A 48 -9.39 -10.36 2.33
C PRO A 48 -10.15 -10.30 3.66
N PRO A 49 -9.59 -9.67 4.71
CA PRO A 49 -10.26 -9.57 5.99
C PRO A 49 -11.67 -9.02 5.76
N PRO A 50 -12.68 -9.50 6.52
CA PRO A 50 -14.07 -9.10 6.33
C PRO A 50 -14.14 -7.57 6.25
N TYR A 51 -14.82 -7.08 5.22
CA TYR A 51 -14.92 -5.65 4.96
C TYR A 51 -15.53 -4.96 6.18
N ARG A 52 -14.71 -4.21 6.91
CA ARG A 52 -15.16 -3.28 7.94
C ARG A 52 -15.17 -1.88 7.33
N PRO A 53 -16.33 -1.21 7.25
CA PRO A 53 -16.37 0.15 6.76
C PRO A 53 -15.51 1.07 7.62
N MET A 54 -15.00 2.14 7.02
CA MET A 54 -14.62 3.30 7.83
C MET A 54 -15.93 3.90 8.39
N PRO A 55 -15.94 4.44 9.62
CA PRO A 55 -14.78 4.68 10.47
C PRO A 55 -14.43 3.52 11.40
N ASP A 56 -15.25 2.47 11.47
CA ASP A 56 -15.17 1.41 12.48
C ASP A 56 -13.78 0.76 12.56
N ARG A 57 -13.15 0.43 11.41
CA ARG A 57 -11.79 -0.12 11.39
C ARG A 57 -10.73 0.83 11.98
N PHE A 58 -10.87 2.13 11.69
CA PHE A 58 -9.94 3.14 12.19
C PHE A 58 -10.14 3.33 13.70
N VAL A 59 -11.39 3.50 14.13
CA VAL A 59 -11.73 3.69 15.54
C VAL A 59 -11.30 2.49 16.37
N GLU A 60 -11.55 1.25 15.93
CA GLU A 60 -11.10 0.05 16.64
C GLU A 60 -9.58 -0.01 16.78
N HIS A 61 -8.85 0.31 15.71
CA HIS A 61 -7.39 0.23 15.72
C HIS A 61 -6.76 1.31 16.60
N VAL A 62 -7.25 2.55 16.53
CA VAL A 62 -6.75 3.67 17.36
C VAL A 62 -7.20 3.52 18.81
N ALA A 63 -8.45 3.09 19.05
CA ALA A 63 -8.98 2.88 20.40
C ALA A 63 -8.24 1.78 21.16
N ALA A 64 -7.66 0.79 20.48
CA ALA A 64 -6.87 -0.26 21.11
C ALA A 64 -5.60 0.28 21.79
N ASP A 65 -5.07 1.40 21.31
CA ASP A 65 -3.85 2.05 21.83
C ASP A 65 -4.13 3.18 22.83
N LEU A 66 -5.41 3.49 23.07
CA LEU A 66 -5.88 4.55 23.96
C LEU A 66 -6.35 4.00 25.30
N SER A 67 -6.46 4.88 26.30
CA SER A 67 -7.17 4.57 27.54
C SER A 67 -8.67 4.37 27.27
N ASP A 68 -9.39 3.64 28.12
CA ASP A 68 -10.83 3.41 27.94
C ASP A 68 -11.64 4.71 27.85
N ALA A 69 -11.23 5.73 28.62
CA ALA A 69 -11.86 7.05 28.61
C ALA A 69 -11.62 7.78 27.27
N ASP A 70 -10.38 7.83 26.80
CA ASP A 70 -10.03 8.47 25.53
C ASP A 70 -10.65 7.71 24.34
N ALA A 71 -10.70 6.38 24.40
CA ALA A 71 -11.36 5.53 23.42
C ALA A 71 -12.89 5.78 23.37
N ALA A 72 -13.53 6.05 24.51
CA ALA A 72 -14.94 6.42 24.55
C ALA A 72 -15.20 7.77 23.87
N VAL A 73 -14.35 8.77 24.11
CA VAL A 73 -14.40 10.08 23.43
C VAL A 73 -14.26 9.91 21.91
N LEU A 74 -13.28 9.12 21.47
CA LEU A 74 -13.09 8.80 20.05
C LEU A 74 -14.33 8.13 19.44
N ARG A 75 -14.87 7.09 20.07
CA ARG A 75 -16.06 6.39 19.58
C ARG A 75 -17.27 7.33 19.49
N ALA A 76 -17.50 8.15 20.52
CA ALA A 76 -18.63 9.07 20.58
C ALA A 76 -18.60 10.12 19.46
N ALA A 77 -17.41 10.63 19.09
CA ALA A 77 -17.28 11.60 18.02
C ALA A 77 -17.53 11.01 16.62
N PHE A 78 -17.15 9.75 16.41
CA PHE A 78 -17.33 9.09 15.12
C PHE A 78 -18.71 8.48 14.92
N GLU A 79 -19.43 8.11 15.98
CA GLU A 79 -20.77 7.51 15.92
C GLU A 79 -21.79 8.30 15.06
N PRO A 80 -21.99 9.62 15.26
CA PRO A 80 -22.95 10.38 14.44
C PRO A 80 -22.51 10.53 12.98
N LEU A 81 -21.22 10.36 12.69
CA LEU A 81 -20.65 10.48 11.34
C LEU A 81 -20.68 9.16 10.55
N ARG A 82 -21.03 8.03 11.19
CA ARG A 82 -21.04 6.70 10.54
C ARG A 82 -21.82 6.68 9.22
N PRO A 83 -23.05 7.23 9.11
CA PRO A 83 -23.77 7.22 7.85
C PRO A 83 -23.05 7.98 6.73
N ARG A 84 -22.34 9.07 7.06
CA ARG A 84 -21.57 9.86 6.10
C ARG A 84 -20.33 9.10 5.61
N TYR A 85 -19.64 8.42 6.51
CA TYR A 85 -18.51 7.58 6.16
C TYR A 85 -18.92 6.37 5.33
N ASP A 86 -20.07 5.76 5.62
CA ASP A 86 -20.62 4.65 4.83
C ASP A 86 -20.92 5.09 3.40
N ALA A 87 -21.58 6.24 3.24
CA ALA A 87 -21.85 6.83 1.93
C ALA A 87 -20.56 7.11 1.15
N LEU A 88 -19.58 7.79 1.76
CA LEU A 88 -18.29 8.08 1.12
C LEU A 88 -17.51 6.80 0.77
N SER A 89 -17.57 5.79 1.65
CA SER A 89 -16.93 4.50 1.42
C SER A 89 -17.59 3.75 0.27
N GLN A 90 -18.91 3.80 0.15
CA GLN A 90 -19.65 3.24 -0.97
C GLN A 90 -19.30 3.96 -2.28
N GLU A 91 -19.35 5.29 -2.30
CA GLU A 91 -18.98 6.09 -3.48
C GLU A 91 -17.54 5.82 -3.94
N TYR A 92 -16.61 5.64 -3.00
CA TYR A 92 -15.22 5.27 -3.33
C TYR A 92 -15.14 3.86 -3.94
N ARG A 93 -15.90 2.90 -3.42
CA ARG A 93 -15.97 1.54 -4.00
C ARG A 93 -16.54 1.58 -5.40
N ASP A 94 -17.63 2.31 -5.61
CA ASP A 94 -18.30 2.43 -6.91
C ASP A 94 -17.38 3.11 -7.94
N ALA A 95 -16.64 4.15 -7.52
CA ALA A 95 -15.61 4.77 -8.36
C ALA A 95 -14.49 3.78 -8.72
N GLY A 96 -14.05 2.94 -7.76
CA GLY A 96 -13.08 1.89 -8.00
C GLY A 96 -13.57 0.80 -8.97
N GLN A 97 -14.84 0.40 -8.87
CA GLN A 97 -15.47 -0.52 -9.82
C GLN A 97 -15.53 0.08 -11.22
N ARG A 98 -15.85 1.37 -11.34
CA ARG A 98 -15.84 2.08 -12.64
C ARG A 98 -14.47 2.11 -13.29
N VAL A 99 -13.41 2.35 -12.51
CA VAL A 99 -12.02 2.28 -12.99
C VAL A 99 -11.70 0.87 -13.51
N ARG A 100 -12.09 -0.18 -12.79
CA ARG A 100 -11.88 -1.57 -13.24
C ARG A 100 -12.65 -1.88 -14.53
N ALA A 101 -13.90 -1.44 -14.65
CA ALA A 101 -14.70 -1.64 -15.84
C ALA A 101 -14.08 -0.96 -17.08
N LEU A 102 -13.55 0.26 -16.92
CA LEU A 102 -12.87 0.98 -18.01
C LEU A 102 -11.56 0.32 -18.45
N LEU A 103 -10.84 -0.32 -17.51
CA LEU A 103 -9.63 -1.09 -17.83
C LEU A 103 -9.94 -2.41 -18.57
N GLN A 104 -11.14 -2.94 -18.41
CA GLN A 104 -11.60 -4.17 -19.08
C GLN A 104 -12.28 -3.90 -20.42
N ALA A 105 -12.54 -2.63 -20.76
CA ALA A 105 -13.15 -2.26 -22.04
C ALA A 105 -12.13 -2.38 -23.18
N GLU A 106 -12.59 -2.89 -24.33
CA GLU A 106 -11.82 -2.91 -25.56
C GLU A 106 -12.55 -2.10 -26.65
N PRO A 107 -11.95 -1.02 -27.19
CA PRO A 107 -10.66 -0.44 -26.80
C PRO A 107 -10.71 0.30 -25.45
N VAL A 108 -9.56 0.43 -24.79
CA VAL A 108 -9.44 1.20 -23.55
C VAL A 108 -9.49 2.70 -23.87
N ASP A 109 -10.46 3.40 -23.26
CA ASP A 109 -10.53 4.87 -23.29
C ASP A 109 -9.72 5.47 -22.13
N PHE A 110 -8.53 5.98 -22.45
CA PHE A 110 -7.61 6.56 -21.48
C PHE A 110 -8.10 7.88 -20.87
N ASP A 111 -8.93 8.66 -21.58
CA ASP A 111 -9.47 9.92 -21.05
C ASP A 111 -10.54 9.63 -20.01
N SER A 112 -11.45 8.70 -20.31
CA SER A 112 -12.43 8.20 -19.34
C SER A 112 -11.76 7.55 -18.14
N LEU A 113 -10.69 6.77 -18.34
CA LEU A 113 -9.93 6.14 -17.26
C LEU A 113 -9.26 7.18 -16.34
N ARG A 114 -8.66 8.22 -16.92
CA ARG A 114 -8.04 9.33 -16.17
C ARG A 114 -9.08 10.08 -15.34
N ALA A 115 -10.24 10.37 -15.92
CA ALA A 115 -11.35 11.02 -15.23
C ALA A 115 -11.86 10.17 -14.05
N ALA A 116 -12.11 8.88 -14.27
CA ALA A 116 -12.57 7.95 -13.24
C ALA A 116 -11.54 7.80 -12.10
N THR A 117 -10.25 7.72 -12.43
CA THR A 117 -9.16 7.66 -11.44
C THR A 117 -9.06 8.96 -10.63
N SER A 118 -9.27 10.11 -11.25
CA SER A 118 -9.32 11.40 -10.56
C SER A 118 -10.50 11.47 -9.58
N ALA A 119 -11.68 11.03 -10.00
CA ALA A 119 -12.88 10.98 -9.17
C ALA A 119 -12.69 10.05 -7.95
N ALA A 120 -12.13 8.85 -8.16
CA ALA A 120 -11.83 7.93 -7.07
C ALA A 120 -10.85 8.54 -6.04
N ARG A 121 -9.81 9.24 -6.51
CA ARG A 121 -8.87 9.96 -5.63
C ARG A 121 -9.55 11.09 -4.87
N ALA A 122 -10.48 11.83 -5.48
CA ALA A 122 -11.24 12.86 -4.81
C ALA A 122 -12.10 12.30 -3.66
N LYS A 123 -12.80 11.18 -3.89
CA LYS A 123 -13.58 10.50 -2.83
C LYS A 123 -12.69 10.02 -1.68
N ARG A 124 -11.50 9.50 -2.00
CA ARG A 124 -10.53 9.10 -0.97
C ARG A 124 -10.06 10.30 -0.13
N ARG A 125 -9.86 11.48 -0.72
CA ARG A 125 -9.48 12.71 0.01
C ARG A 125 -10.58 13.16 0.98
N GLN A 126 -11.85 13.14 0.55
CA GLN A 126 -12.98 13.52 1.39
C GLN A 126 -13.08 12.66 2.67
N ILE A 127 -12.80 11.36 2.57
CA ILE A 127 -12.73 10.48 3.75
C ILE A 127 -11.60 10.91 4.69
N GLY A 128 -10.44 11.28 4.14
CA GLY A 128 -9.30 11.76 4.92
C GLY A 128 -9.61 13.08 5.62
N GLU A 129 -10.13 14.07 4.90
CA GLU A 129 -10.53 15.38 5.41
C GLU A 129 -11.54 15.25 6.56
N LEU A 130 -12.58 14.42 6.39
CA LEU A 130 -13.57 14.17 7.45
C LEU A 130 -12.92 13.53 8.69
N THR A 131 -11.97 12.63 8.49
CA THR A 131 -11.26 11.97 9.60
C THR A 131 -10.37 12.95 10.34
N GLU A 132 -9.63 13.77 9.61
CA GLU A 132 -8.77 14.81 10.18
C GLU A 132 -9.59 15.84 10.96
N GLU A 133 -10.68 16.35 10.39
CA GLU A 133 -11.59 17.28 11.06
C GLU A 133 -12.17 16.67 12.34
N THR A 134 -12.62 15.41 12.28
CA THR A 134 -13.16 14.71 13.46
C THR A 134 -12.10 14.54 14.54
N VAL A 135 -10.89 14.11 14.18
CA VAL A 135 -9.79 13.93 15.14
C VAL A 135 -9.38 15.28 15.75
N LEU A 136 -9.26 16.34 14.95
CA LEU A 136 -8.95 17.69 15.43
C LEU A 136 -10.02 18.20 16.41
N SER A 137 -11.29 17.86 16.18
CA SER A 137 -12.40 18.28 17.03
C SER A 137 -12.34 17.67 18.44
N ILE A 138 -11.82 16.46 18.58
CA ILE A 138 -11.72 15.76 19.88
C ILE A 138 -10.40 15.98 20.62
N LEU A 139 -9.39 16.58 19.97
CA LEU A 139 -8.09 16.84 20.61
C LEU A 139 -8.19 17.57 21.96
N PRO A 140 -9.10 18.54 22.18
CA PRO A 140 -9.24 19.22 23.47
C PRO A 140 -9.72 18.30 24.59
N ASP A 141 -10.53 17.29 24.26
CA ASP A 141 -11.18 16.39 25.21
C ASP A 141 -10.33 15.16 25.56
N LEU A 142 -9.25 14.94 24.81
CA LEU A 142 -8.32 13.83 25.03
C LEU A 142 -7.28 14.15 26.09
N SER A 143 -6.87 13.13 26.82
CA SER A 143 -5.75 13.23 27.74
C SER A 143 -4.45 13.61 27.02
N PRO A 144 -3.47 14.26 27.68
CA PRO A 144 -2.16 14.53 27.08
C PRO A 144 -1.47 13.28 26.55
N ALA A 145 -1.65 12.13 27.22
CA ALA A 145 -1.14 10.84 26.77
C ALA A 145 -1.88 10.34 25.52
N GLY A 146 -3.21 10.47 25.47
CA GLY A 146 -4.03 10.13 24.31
C GLY A 146 -3.66 10.94 23.07
N ARG A 147 -3.40 12.25 23.21
CA ARG A 147 -2.90 13.09 22.11
C ARG A 147 -1.56 12.62 21.55
N LEU A 148 -0.62 12.21 22.41
CA LEU A 148 0.67 11.69 21.97
C LEU A 148 0.53 10.35 21.22
N ARG A 149 -0.45 9.53 21.59
CA ARG A 149 -0.75 8.28 20.88
C ARG A 149 -1.35 8.51 19.49
N LEU A 150 -2.06 9.62 19.27
CA LEU A 150 -2.54 10.01 17.94
C LEU A 150 -1.44 10.51 17.00
N VAL A 151 -0.31 11.00 17.53
CA VAL A 151 0.85 11.45 16.74
C VAL A 151 1.68 10.27 16.22
N GLY A 152 1.62 9.13 16.92
CA GLY A 152 2.12 7.86 16.44
C GLY A 152 1.10 7.24 15.49
N GLY A 153 1.34 7.32 14.17
CA GLY A 153 0.44 6.70 13.20
C GLY A 153 0.17 5.22 13.49
N PRO A 154 -0.87 4.64 12.87
CA PRO A 154 -1.26 3.23 13.08
C PRO A 154 -0.05 2.30 12.91
N GLY A 155 0.33 1.61 14.00
CA GLY A 155 1.51 0.73 14.05
C GLY A 155 2.76 1.28 14.74
N SER A 156 2.70 2.42 15.45
CA SER A 156 3.83 2.81 16.31
C SER A 156 3.79 2.07 17.64
N ASP A 157 4.34 0.84 17.66
CA ASP A 157 4.71 0.10 18.89
C ASP A 157 5.81 0.82 19.72
N LYS A 158 6.14 2.08 19.41
CA LYS A 158 7.17 2.82 20.10
C LYS A 158 6.56 3.58 21.28
N PRO A 159 6.95 3.28 22.54
CA PRO A 159 6.58 4.13 23.65
C PRO A 159 7.06 5.57 23.38
N PRO A 160 6.29 6.58 23.80
CA PRO A 160 6.64 7.98 23.57
C PRO A 160 8.04 8.26 24.11
N HIS A 161 8.93 8.78 23.25
CA HIS A 161 10.25 9.22 23.70
C HIS A 161 10.06 10.35 24.74
N PRO A 162 10.71 10.26 25.92
CA PRO A 162 10.61 11.32 26.91
C PRO A 162 11.18 12.64 26.33
N PRO A 163 10.61 13.79 26.71
CA PRO A 163 11.06 15.08 26.22
C PRO A 163 12.54 15.28 26.59
N LYS A 164 13.36 15.65 25.60
CA LYS A 164 14.74 16.10 25.87
C LYS A 164 14.67 17.43 26.60
N LYS A 165 15.23 17.46 27.81
CA LYS A 165 15.52 18.68 28.56
C LYS A 165 16.61 19.49 27.86
#